data_AF-A0A2V5JJC5-F1
#
_entry.id   AF-A0A2V5JJC5-F1
#
_cell.length_a   1.000
_cell.length_b   1.000
_cell.length_c   1.000
_cell.angle_alpha   90.00
_cell.angle_beta   90.00
_cell.angle_gamma   90.00
#
_symmetry.space_group_name_H-M   'P 1'
#
loop_
_entity.id
_entity.type
_entity.pdbx_description
1 polymer ?
#
loop_
_entity_poly.entity_id
_entity_poly.type
_entity_poly.pdbx_seq_one_letter_code
_entity_poly.pdbx_strand_id
1 'polypeptide(L)'
;MARLRRDLDHVLRVIGQEEKLPQQPRPPFLLLDAEVISIRHSSDKMPILLKAEEGYACIYLNDNEGRARGLFQVDEAGSARFEIWNKDQEVVVSIGETKDGAGEIFVAAADGKPRAGLKAHELGGIVSAQNSAGQTNVLMLGKDQGGTFVVADGQGRPVAEITTVDGDGVVSIKGKAGYQMAYMGCDENRGVIAVLGKEGEQAAALTSNEKGGMLVFFDPKGEPKATLPK
;
A
#
# COMPACT_ATOMS: atom_id res chain seq x y z
N MET A 1 30.82 51.56 -9.34
CA MET A 1 30.01 51.08 -10.49
C MET A 1 30.62 49.88 -11.21
N ALA A 2 31.85 49.95 -11.74
CA ALA A 2 32.45 48.84 -12.51
C ALA A 2 32.63 47.52 -11.72
N ARG A 3 32.96 47.61 -10.42
CA ARG A 3 33.10 46.45 -9.53
C ARG A 3 31.75 45.78 -9.25
N LEU A 4 30.75 46.56 -8.86
CA LEU A 4 29.39 46.08 -8.61
C LEU A 4 28.78 45.35 -9.82
N ARG A 5 29.00 45.89 -11.03
CA ARG A 5 28.51 45.25 -12.26
C ARG A 5 29.18 43.90 -12.52
N ARG A 6 30.49 43.80 -12.31
CA ARG A 6 31.24 42.55 -12.45
C ARG A 6 30.81 41.50 -11.43
N ASP A 7 30.59 41.92 -10.19
CA ASP A 7 30.14 41.04 -9.12
C ASP A 7 28.71 40.54 -9.40
N LEU A 8 27.83 41.41 -9.93
CA LEU A 8 26.49 41.05 -10.37
C LEU A 8 26.50 40.07 -11.55
N ASP A 9 27.32 40.31 -12.57
CA ASP A 9 27.47 39.41 -13.72
C ASP A 9 27.99 38.04 -13.27
N HIS A 10 28.91 38.01 -12.30
CA HIS A 10 29.39 36.77 -11.70
C HIS A 10 28.27 36.00 -10.99
N VAL A 11 27.46 36.68 -10.17
CA VAL A 11 26.28 36.07 -9.51
C VAL A 11 25.29 35.53 -10.55
N LEU A 12 24.92 36.34 -11.55
CA LEU A 12 23.99 35.94 -12.62
C LEU A 12 24.50 34.71 -13.39
N ARG A 13 25.81 34.62 -13.62
CA ARG A 13 26.44 33.44 -14.24
C ARG A 13 26.31 32.19 -13.38
N VAL A 14 26.59 32.31 -12.07
CA VAL A 14 26.51 31.20 -11.12
C VAL A 14 25.08 30.69 -10.98
N ILE A 15 24.08 31.58 -10.93
CA ILE A 15 22.66 31.19 -10.82
C ILE A 15 21.96 30.93 -12.17
N GLY A 16 22.70 30.99 -13.28
CA GLY A 16 22.22 30.61 -14.61
C GLY A 16 21.33 31.62 -15.35
N GLN A 17 21.37 32.90 -15.00
CA GLN A 17 20.49 33.97 -15.50
C GLN A 17 21.10 34.88 -16.60
N GLU A 18 22.27 34.57 -17.20
CA GLU A 18 22.85 35.37 -18.30
C GLU A 18 22.13 35.13 -19.65
N GLU A 19 21.69 36.21 -20.34
CA GLU A 19 21.03 36.17 -21.66
C GLU A 19 21.92 35.62 -22.81
N LYS A 20 23.24 35.71 -22.66
CA LYS A 20 24.23 35.14 -23.61
C LYS A 20 25.24 34.32 -22.84
N LEU A 21 25.20 33.00 -23.07
CA LEU A 21 26.03 32.03 -22.39
C LEU A 21 27.43 31.96 -23.04
N PRO A 22 28.54 32.27 -22.34
CA PRO A 22 29.87 31.89 -22.81
C PRO A 22 30.03 30.36 -22.77
N GLN A 23 30.84 29.80 -23.68
CA GLN A 23 31.06 28.35 -23.87
C GLN A 23 31.80 27.62 -22.72
N GLN A 24 31.75 28.12 -21.47
CA GLN A 24 32.40 27.42 -20.36
C GLN A 24 31.54 26.25 -19.86
N PRO A 25 32.14 25.07 -19.62
CA PRO A 25 31.44 23.96 -19.00
C PRO A 25 31.08 24.36 -17.57
N ARG A 26 29.78 24.48 -17.31
CA ARG A 26 29.26 24.65 -15.95
C ARG A 26 29.47 23.33 -15.19
N PRO A 27 29.87 23.34 -13.90
CA PRO A 27 29.55 22.21 -13.05
C PRO A 27 28.03 21.98 -13.12
N PRO A 28 27.55 20.72 -13.22
CA PRO A 28 26.13 20.46 -13.47
C PRO A 28 25.21 20.80 -12.27
N PHE A 29 25.77 21.28 -11.16
CA PHE A 29 25.07 21.59 -9.93
C PHE A 29 25.32 23.03 -9.48
N LEU A 30 24.27 23.66 -8.97
CA LEU A 30 24.32 24.91 -8.19
C LEU A 30 24.31 24.51 -6.71
N LEU A 31 25.36 24.87 -5.96
CA LEU A 31 25.42 24.71 -4.51
C LEU A 31 25.07 26.04 -3.85
N LEU A 32 24.16 26.00 -2.86
CA LEU A 32 23.72 27.15 -2.08
C LEU A 32 23.73 26.77 -0.60
N ASP A 33 24.45 27.54 0.21
CA ASP A 33 24.34 27.45 1.68
C ASP A 33 23.17 28.33 2.12
N ALA A 34 22.03 27.71 2.41
CA ALA A 34 20.83 28.40 2.85
C ALA A 34 19.97 27.49 3.74
N GLU A 35 19.45 28.03 4.84
CA GLU A 35 18.46 27.34 5.67
C GLU A 35 17.14 27.13 4.91
N VAL A 36 16.81 28.08 4.02
CA VAL A 36 15.56 28.09 3.25
C VAL A 36 15.79 28.56 1.81
N ILE A 37 15.25 27.81 0.86
CA ILE A 37 15.15 28.20 -0.56
C ILE A 37 13.67 28.17 -0.96
N SER A 38 13.15 29.28 -1.46
CA SER A 38 11.76 29.36 -1.97
C SER A 38 11.75 29.64 -3.47
N ILE A 39 10.97 28.87 -4.23
CA ILE A 39 10.62 29.22 -5.61
C ILE A 39 9.29 29.96 -5.57
N ARG A 40 9.28 31.22 -6.02
CA ARG A 40 8.12 32.11 -5.95
C ARG A 40 7.51 32.34 -7.33
N HIS A 41 6.19 32.41 -7.38
CA HIS A 41 5.47 32.88 -8.58
C HIS A 41 5.18 34.38 -8.49
N SER A 42 4.92 34.89 -7.28
CA SER A 42 4.76 36.32 -6.97
C SER A 42 5.26 36.59 -5.54
N SER A 43 5.33 37.86 -5.12
CA SER A 43 5.74 38.23 -3.75
C SER A 43 5.01 37.42 -2.68
N ASP A 44 3.72 37.17 -2.93
CA ASP A 44 2.79 36.59 -1.97
C ASP A 44 2.56 35.08 -2.18
N LYS A 45 3.18 34.47 -3.21
CA LYS A 45 2.96 33.06 -3.56
C LYS A 45 4.26 32.28 -3.60
N MET A 46 4.39 31.35 -2.67
CA MET A 46 5.53 30.46 -2.48
C MET A 46 5.13 29.00 -2.81
N PRO A 47 4.95 28.63 -4.10
CA PRO A 47 4.51 27.30 -4.49
C PRO A 47 5.46 26.17 -4.08
N ILE A 48 6.77 26.45 -3.93
CA ILE A 48 7.75 25.45 -3.49
C ILE A 48 8.64 26.07 -2.41
N LEU A 49 8.78 25.36 -1.30
CA LEU A 49 9.65 25.72 -0.20
C LEU A 49 10.57 24.54 0.12
N LEU A 50 11.88 24.76 0.09
CA LEU A 50 12.88 23.82 0.55
C LEU A 50 13.43 24.38 1.85
N LYS A 51 13.46 23.55 2.89
CA LYS A 51 13.99 23.90 4.21
C LYS A 51 14.96 22.81 4.66
N ALA A 52 16.12 23.22 5.16
CA ALA A 52 17.11 22.31 5.72
C ALA A 52 17.69 22.90 7.01
N GLU A 53 17.66 22.12 8.08
CA GLU A 53 18.22 22.40 9.40
C GLU A 53 18.99 21.16 9.87
N GLU A 54 19.72 21.25 10.99
CA GLU A 54 20.42 20.08 11.53
C GLU A 54 19.40 18.96 11.88
N GLY A 55 19.57 17.78 11.29
CA GLY A 55 18.69 16.63 11.50
C GLY A 55 17.33 16.71 10.78
N TYR A 56 17.02 17.81 10.09
CA TYR A 56 15.73 18.00 9.44
C TYR A 56 15.89 18.52 8.02
N ALA A 57 15.17 17.93 7.07
CA ALA A 57 15.09 18.49 5.72
C ALA A 57 13.71 18.24 5.13
N CYS A 58 13.16 19.23 4.43
CA CYS A 58 11.89 19.04 3.73
C CYS A 58 11.75 19.85 2.44
N ILE A 59 10.81 19.40 1.62
CA ILE A 59 10.28 20.09 0.46
C ILE A 59 8.75 20.17 0.64
N TYR A 60 8.20 21.39 0.67
CA TYR A 60 6.77 21.64 0.62
C TYR A 60 6.33 22.05 -0.78
N LEU A 61 5.17 21.53 -1.19
CA LEU A 61 4.41 21.99 -2.34
C LEU A 61 3.15 22.68 -1.84
N ASN A 62 3.02 23.99 -2.08
CA ASN A 62 1.93 24.81 -1.58
C ASN A 62 0.90 25.13 -2.67
N ASP A 63 -0.37 25.25 -2.29
CA ASP A 63 -1.42 25.75 -3.16
C ASP A 63 -1.40 27.30 -3.31
N ASN A 64 -2.35 27.83 -4.07
CA ASN A 64 -2.48 29.27 -4.33
C ASN A 64 -2.80 30.12 -3.10
N GLU A 65 -3.26 29.50 -2.01
CA GLU A 65 -3.53 30.14 -0.71
C GLU A 65 -2.32 30.03 0.23
N GLY A 66 -1.21 29.44 -0.23
CA GLY A 66 0.00 29.24 0.56
C GLY A 66 -0.07 28.04 1.51
N ARG A 67 -1.09 27.19 1.38
CA ARG A 67 -1.27 25.98 2.19
C ARG A 67 -0.44 24.84 1.62
N ALA A 68 0.31 24.13 2.45
CA ALA A 68 1.00 22.91 2.06
C ALA A 68 0.00 21.82 1.61
N ARG A 69 0.28 21.18 0.47
CA ARG A 69 -0.50 20.10 -0.13
C ARG A 69 0.32 18.85 -0.39
N GLY A 70 1.65 18.99 -0.42
CA GLY A 70 2.60 17.90 -0.52
C GLY A 70 3.81 18.18 0.34
N LEU A 71 4.37 17.13 0.93
CA LEU A 71 5.52 17.17 1.80
C LEU A 71 6.42 15.99 1.46
N PHE A 72 7.72 16.24 1.30
CA PHE A 72 8.74 15.20 1.37
C PHE A 72 9.77 15.62 2.40
N GLN A 73 9.97 14.82 3.44
CA GLN A 73 10.82 15.18 4.57
C GLN A 73 11.63 14.02 5.14
N VAL A 74 12.68 14.40 5.87
CA VAL A 74 13.30 13.64 6.95
C VAL A 74 13.12 14.46 8.22
N ASP A 75 12.52 13.87 9.26
CA ASP A 75 12.35 14.53 10.56
C ASP A 75 13.61 14.40 11.44
N GLU A 76 13.62 15.10 12.59
CA GLU A 76 14.76 15.10 13.53
C GLU A 76 15.11 13.73 14.09
N ALA A 77 14.19 12.77 14.06
CA ALA A 77 14.45 11.38 14.44
C ALA A 77 15.08 10.56 13.29
N GLY A 78 15.30 11.18 12.14
CA GLY A 78 15.79 10.56 10.91
C GLY A 78 14.69 9.89 10.09
N SER A 79 13.41 10.07 10.44
CA SER A 79 12.33 9.35 9.77
C SER A 79 11.92 10.03 8.46
N ALA A 80 11.95 9.27 7.37
CA ALA A 80 11.55 9.76 6.05
C ALA A 80 10.03 9.63 5.83
N ARG A 81 9.39 10.71 5.37
CA ARG A 81 7.97 10.70 4.97
C ARG A 81 7.72 11.49 3.70
N PHE A 82 6.82 10.97 2.88
CA PHE A 82 6.18 11.67 1.78
C PHE A 82 4.67 11.69 2.01
N GLU A 83 4.06 12.87 2.05
CA GLU A 83 2.65 13.05 2.37
C GLU A 83 1.94 13.92 1.33
N ILE A 84 0.65 13.62 1.11
CA ILE A 84 -0.29 14.46 0.35
C ILE A 84 -1.42 14.86 1.29
N TRP A 85 -1.67 16.16 1.37
CA TRP A 85 -2.70 16.75 2.21
C TRP A 85 -3.87 17.25 1.37
N ASN A 86 -5.09 17.06 1.86
CA ASN A 86 -6.28 17.60 1.21
C ASN A 86 -6.48 19.09 1.53
N LYS A 87 -7.55 19.71 1.02
CA LYS A 87 -7.83 21.15 1.21
C LYS A 87 -8.17 21.51 2.65
N ASP A 88 -8.58 20.51 3.43
CA ASP A 88 -8.97 20.62 4.84
C ASP A 88 -7.78 20.28 5.75
N GLN A 89 -6.57 20.13 5.19
CA GLN A 89 -5.31 19.81 5.88
C GLN A 89 -5.24 18.40 6.49
N GLU A 90 -6.07 17.48 6.01
CA GLU A 90 -5.96 16.07 6.38
C GLU A 90 -4.98 15.33 5.47
N VAL A 91 -4.15 14.46 6.05
CA VAL A 91 -3.27 13.56 5.30
C VAL A 91 -4.13 12.51 4.58
N VAL A 92 -4.10 12.51 3.25
CA VAL A 92 -4.87 11.56 2.42
C VAL A 92 -4.00 10.48 1.77
N VAL A 93 -2.70 10.72 1.67
CA VAL A 93 -1.69 9.72 1.28
C VAL A 93 -0.45 9.92 2.15
N SER A 94 0.13 8.83 2.63
CA SER A 94 1.43 8.84 3.29
C SER A 94 2.25 7.65 2.83
N ILE A 95 3.54 7.89 2.59
CA ILE A 95 4.57 6.89 2.31
C ILE A 95 5.72 7.18 3.26
N GLY A 96 6.22 6.18 3.96
CA GLY A 96 7.34 6.36 4.88
C GLY A 96 7.73 5.06 5.54
N GLU A 97 8.16 5.16 6.79
CA GLU A 97 8.55 4.02 7.60
C GLU A 97 7.82 3.97 8.95
N THR A 98 7.67 2.75 9.44
CA THR A 98 7.20 2.47 10.80
C THR A 98 8.28 2.87 11.80
N LYS A 99 7.92 2.85 13.09
CA LYS A 99 8.88 3.08 14.19
C LYS A 99 10.06 2.10 14.19
N ASP A 100 9.88 0.93 13.59
CA ASP A 100 10.89 -0.12 13.51
C ASP A 100 11.70 -0.04 12.19
N GLY A 101 11.50 1.00 11.39
CA GLY A 101 12.18 1.21 10.10
C GLY A 101 11.63 0.39 8.93
N ALA A 102 10.46 -0.24 9.09
CA ALA A 102 9.83 -1.01 8.03
C ALA A 102 9.01 -0.08 7.10
N GLY A 103 9.03 -0.30 5.80
CA GLY A 103 8.26 0.52 4.86
C GLY A 103 6.75 0.44 5.08
N GLU A 104 6.07 1.58 5.01
CA GLU A 104 4.61 1.69 5.07
C GLU A 104 4.05 2.71 4.06
N ILE A 105 2.84 2.41 3.57
CA ILE A 105 2.05 3.28 2.71
C ILE A 105 0.61 3.22 3.17
N PHE A 106 -0.09 4.35 3.25
CA PHE A 106 -1.54 4.34 3.41
C PHE A 106 -2.22 5.41 2.56
N VAL A 107 -3.48 5.13 2.23
CA VAL A 107 -4.44 6.07 1.65
C VAL A 107 -5.59 6.23 2.62
N ALA A 108 -5.99 7.47 2.87
CA ALA A 108 -7.06 7.84 3.78
C ALA A 108 -8.24 8.50 3.05
N ALA A 109 -9.39 8.49 3.71
CA ALA A 109 -10.56 9.26 3.28
C ALA A 109 -10.35 10.76 3.51
N ALA A 110 -11.29 11.58 3.02
CA ALA A 110 -11.22 13.04 3.17
C ALA A 110 -11.20 13.53 4.63
N ASP A 111 -11.60 12.70 5.59
CA ASP A 111 -11.56 12.97 7.02
C ASP A 111 -10.26 12.47 7.70
N GLY A 112 -9.22 12.17 6.91
CA GLY A 112 -7.92 11.69 7.42
C GLY A 112 -7.90 10.23 7.88
N LYS A 113 -9.05 9.54 7.89
CA LYS A 113 -9.12 8.14 8.35
C LYS A 113 -8.58 7.16 7.29
N PRO A 114 -7.60 6.29 7.62
CA PRO A 114 -7.07 5.30 6.70
C PRO A 114 -8.16 4.37 6.11
N ARG A 115 -8.01 4.04 4.83
CA ARG A 115 -8.90 3.13 4.08
C ARG A 115 -8.17 1.98 3.42
N ALA A 116 -6.92 2.17 3.03
CA ALA A 116 -6.09 1.12 2.48
C ALA A 116 -4.64 1.33 2.89
N GLY A 117 -3.88 0.25 3.01
CA GLY A 117 -2.46 0.34 3.35
C GLY A 117 -1.65 -0.85 2.90
N LEU A 118 -0.36 -0.61 2.77
CA LEU A 118 0.69 -1.58 2.51
C LEU A 118 1.75 -1.42 3.59
N LYS A 119 2.23 -2.52 4.16
CA LYS A 119 3.26 -2.47 5.20
C LYS A 119 4.15 -3.70 5.16
N ALA A 120 5.44 -3.50 5.35
CA ALA A 120 6.36 -4.59 5.68
C ALA A 120 6.27 -4.94 7.17
N HIS A 121 6.25 -6.23 7.48
CA HIS A 121 6.23 -6.77 8.83
C HIS A 121 7.25 -7.91 8.95
N GLU A 122 7.68 -8.26 10.16
CA GLU A 122 8.58 -9.39 10.42
C GLU A 122 8.03 -10.74 9.93
N LEU A 123 6.71 -10.84 9.77
CA LEU A 123 6.02 -12.03 9.25
C LEU A 123 5.83 -11.99 7.73
N GLY A 124 6.25 -10.90 7.09
CA GLY A 124 6.17 -10.64 5.65
C GLY A 124 5.32 -9.42 5.27
N GLY A 125 4.88 -9.36 4.03
CA GLY A 125 4.17 -8.20 3.47
C GLY A 125 2.68 -8.20 3.76
N ILE A 126 2.14 -7.06 4.18
CA ILE A 126 0.71 -6.85 4.46
C ILE A 126 0.11 -5.88 3.45
N VAL A 127 -1.05 -6.22 2.89
CA VAL A 127 -1.93 -5.29 2.16
C VAL A 127 -3.32 -5.35 2.78
N SER A 128 -3.93 -4.21 3.07
CA SER A 128 -5.24 -4.16 3.74
C SER A 128 -6.16 -3.11 3.16
N ALA A 129 -7.47 -3.35 3.29
CA ALA A 129 -8.53 -2.37 3.05
C ALA A 129 -9.54 -2.39 4.21
N GLN A 130 -9.94 -1.19 4.64
CA GLN A 130 -10.78 -0.95 5.81
C GLN A 130 -12.09 -0.25 5.41
N ASN A 131 -13.19 -0.61 6.06
CA ASN A 131 -14.47 0.09 5.90
C ASN A 131 -14.49 1.46 6.58
N SER A 132 -15.61 2.18 6.47
CA SER A 132 -15.80 3.51 7.06
C SER A 132 -15.63 3.55 8.58
N ALA A 133 -15.90 2.45 9.27
CA ALA A 133 -15.74 2.28 10.72
C ALA A 133 -14.31 1.90 11.14
N GLY A 134 -13.38 1.72 10.20
CA GLY A 134 -11.98 1.35 10.47
C GLY A 134 -11.76 -0.16 10.68
N GLN A 135 -12.74 -1.00 10.34
CA GLN A 135 -12.56 -2.45 10.39
C GLN A 135 -11.95 -2.95 9.08
N THR A 136 -10.96 -3.84 9.16
CA THR A 136 -10.36 -4.48 7.99
C THR A 136 -11.32 -5.49 7.35
N ASN A 137 -11.75 -5.20 6.12
CA ASN A 137 -12.63 -6.07 5.34
C ASN A 137 -11.88 -6.93 4.32
N VAL A 138 -10.69 -6.50 3.92
CA VAL A 138 -9.81 -7.29 3.03
C VAL A 138 -8.40 -7.23 3.60
N LEU A 139 -7.77 -8.40 3.69
CA LEU A 139 -6.39 -8.56 4.16
C LEU A 139 -5.64 -9.52 3.23
N MET A 140 -4.45 -9.14 2.83
CA MET A 140 -3.46 -10.01 2.21
C MET A 140 -2.21 -10.04 3.06
N LEU A 141 -1.67 -11.23 3.27
CA LEU A 141 -0.45 -11.45 4.03
C LEU A 141 0.41 -12.44 3.26
N GLY A 142 1.61 -12.01 2.85
CA GLY A 142 2.67 -12.92 2.40
C GLY A 142 3.50 -13.36 3.60
N LYS A 143 3.77 -14.67 3.71
CA LYS A 143 4.61 -15.29 4.75
C LYS A 143 5.63 -16.20 4.08
N ASP A 144 6.70 -16.55 4.78
CA ASP A 144 7.76 -17.41 4.25
C ASP A 144 7.25 -18.77 3.73
N GLN A 145 6.23 -19.32 4.41
CA GLN A 145 5.65 -20.63 4.09
C GLN A 145 4.31 -20.53 3.34
N GLY A 146 3.97 -19.36 2.79
CA GLY A 146 2.79 -19.20 1.95
C GLY A 146 2.04 -17.89 2.12
N GLY A 147 1.01 -17.71 1.30
CA GLY A 147 0.18 -16.51 1.28
C GLY A 147 -1.19 -16.74 1.92
N THR A 148 -1.80 -15.67 2.40
CA THR A 148 -3.21 -15.66 2.81
C THR A 148 -3.90 -14.41 2.25
N PHE A 149 -5.07 -14.58 1.68
CA PHE A 149 -6.02 -13.53 1.28
C PHE A 149 -7.33 -13.78 2.03
N VAL A 150 -7.84 -12.80 2.76
CA VAL A 150 -9.06 -12.89 3.55
C VAL A 150 -10.02 -11.79 3.15
N VAL A 151 -11.29 -12.15 2.95
CA VAL A 151 -12.41 -11.21 2.92
C VAL A 151 -13.22 -11.40 4.19
N ALA A 152 -13.56 -10.31 4.85
CA ALA A 152 -14.37 -10.28 6.06
C ALA A 152 -15.65 -9.45 5.88
N ASP A 153 -16.67 -9.77 6.66
CA ASP A 153 -17.93 -9.02 6.71
C ASP A 153 -17.79 -7.68 7.46
N GLY A 154 -18.88 -6.91 7.55
CA GLY A 154 -18.91 -5.61 8.23
C GLY A 154 -18.69 -5.67 9.76
N GLN A 155 -18.48 -6.85 10.34
CA GLN A 155 -18.07 -7.02 11.75
C GLN A 155 -16.63 -7.55 11.86
N GLY A 156 -15.90 -7.66 10.75
CA GLY A 156 -14.54 -8.20 10.71
C GLY A 156 -14.47 -9.72 10.75
N ARG A 157 -15.58 -10.44 10.53
CA ARG A 157 -15.59 -11.92 10.52
C ARG A 157 -15.23 -12.44 9.13
N PRO A 158 -14.24 -13.33 8.97
CA PRO A 158 -13.88 -13.91 7.67
C PRO A 158 -15.05 -14.65 7.01
N VAL A 159 -15.33 -14.32 5.75
CA VAL A 159 -16.37 -14.95 4.90
C VAL A 159 -15.79 -15.67 3.68
N ALA A 160 -14.58 -15.32 3.27
CA ALA A 160 -13.85 -16.01 2.22
C ALA A 160 -12.35 -15.94 2.50
N GLU A 161 -11.62 -17.00 2.15
CA GLU A 161 -10.19 -17.12 2.37
C GLU A 161 -9.54 -17.90 1.24
N ILE A 162 -8.41 -17.39 0.72
CA ILE A 162 -7.49 -18.13 -0.14
C ILE A 162 -6.18 -18.21 0.64
N THR A 163 -5.68 -19.41 0.92
CA THR A 163 -4.48 -19.57 1.74
C THR A 163 -3.64 -20.76 1.30
N THR A 164 -2.39 -20.78 1.71
CA THR A 164 -1.56 -21.97 1.71
C THR A 164 -1.75 -22.76 3.02
N VAL A 165 -1.87 -24.08 2.94
CA VAL A 165 -1.88 -25.02 4.07
C VAL A 165 -0.92 -26.15 3.73
N ASP A 166 0.13 -26.34 4.53
CA ASP A 166 1.16 -27.39 4.32
C ASP A 166 1.76 -27.41 2.89
N GLY A 167 1.82 -26.25 2.23
CA GLY A 167 2.29 -26.09 0.85
C GLY A 167 1.18 -26.15 -0.22
N ASP A 168 0.00 -26.63 0.13
CA ASP A 168 -1.15 -26.75 -0.77
C ASP A 168 -2.00 -25.48 -0.81
N GLY A 169 -2.57 -25.19 -1.98
CA GLY A 169 -3.49 -24.07 -2.17
C GLY A 169 -4.90 -24.43 -1.71
N VAL A 170 -5.51 -23.57 -0.90
CA VAL A 170 -6.86 -23.74 -0.37
C VAL A 170 -7.69 -22.48 -0.64
N VAL A 171 -8.93 -22.68 -1.08
CA VAL A 171 -9.99 -21.66 -1.10
C VAL A 171 -11.14 -22.12 -0.23
N SER A 172 -11.59 -21.28 0.70
CA SER A 172 -12.74 -21.57 1.56
C SER A 172 -13.74 -20.41 1.57
N ILE A 173 -15.02 -20.75 1.63
CA ILE A 173 -16.13 -19.80 1.83
C ILE A 173 -16.84 -20.19 3.11
N LYS A 174 -17.08 -19.21 3.98
CA LYS A 174 -17.73 -19.38 5.29
C LYS A 174 -19.11 -18.73 5.30
N GLY A 175 -20.07 -19.40 5.94
CA GLY A 175 -21.41 -18.88 6.18
C GLY A 175 -21.45 -17.91 7.36
N LYS A 176 -22.61 -17.28 7.60
CA LYS A 176 -22.78 -16.30 8.71
C LYS A 176 -22.48 -16.86 10.10
N ALA A 177 -22.63 -18.16 10.29
CA ALA A 177 -22.33 -18.87 11.54
C ALA A 177 -20.85 -19.24 11.69
N GLY A 178 -20.01 -18.94 10.70
CA GLY A 178 -18.58 -19.27 10.68
C GLY A 178 -18.25 -20.65 10.09
N TYR A 179 -19.25 -21.51 9.90
CA TYR A 179 -19.07 -22.82 9.25
C TYR A 179 -18.68 -22.67 7.79
N GLN A 180 -17.77 -23.52 7.34
CA GLN A 180 -17.35 -23.59 5.95
C GLN A 180 -18.47 -24.18 5.09
N MET A 181 -18.84 -23.47 4.03
CA MET A 181 -19.94 -23.82 3.12
C MET A 181 -19.44 -24.27 1.75
N ALA A 182 -18.24 -23.85 1.37
CA ALA A 182 -17.55 -24.32 0.17
C ALA A 182 -16.05 -24.44 0.40
N TYR A 183 -15.43 -25.35 -0.31
CA TYR A 183 -14.00 -25.65 -0.24
C TYR A 183 -13.48 -25.95 -1.64
N MET A 184 -12.28 -25.49 -1.94
CA MET A 184 -11.45 -26.01 -3.02
C MET A 184 -10.05 -26.19 -2.49
N GLY A 185 -9.42 -27.30 -2.81
CA GLY A 185 -8.02 -27.53 -2.47
C GLY A 185 -7.45 -28.71 -3.24
N CYS A 186 -6.24 -29.09 -2.87
CA CYS A 186 -5.55 -30.24 -3.42
C CYS A 186 -4.73 -30.93 -2.34
N ASP A 187 -4.33 -32.16 -2.64
CA ASP A 187 -3.18 -32.83 -2.05
C ASP A 187 -2.25 -33.27 -3.19
N GLU A 188 -1.13 -33.94 -2.88
CA GLU A 188 -0.13 -34.40 -3.86
C GLU A 188 -0.73 -35.22 -5.04
N ASN A 189 -1.90 -35.83 -4.84
CA ASN A 189 -2.45 -36.83 -5.76
C ASN A 189 -3.81 -36.44 -6.36
N ARG A 190 -4.47 -35.37 -5.87
CA ARG A 190 -5.81 -34.98 -6.35
C ARG A 190 -6.22 -33.56 -6.01
N GLY A 191 -7.06 -33.00 -6.87
CA GLY A 191 -7.84 -31.79 -6.58
C GLY A 191 -9.23 -32.13 -6.05
N VAL A 192 -9.79 -31.23 -5.24
CA VAL A 192 -11.15 -31.33 -4.72
C VAL A 192 -11.85 -29.97 -4.73
N ILE A 193 -13.13 -29.98 -5.10
CA ILE A 193 -14.08 -28.88 -4.91
C ILE A 193 -15.28 -29.47 -4.17
N ALA A 194 -15.60 -28.97 -2.99
CA ALA A 194 -16.71 -29.44 -2.18
C ALA A 194 -17.68 -28.33 -1.81
N VAL A 195 -18.97 -28.67 -1.84
CA VAL A 195 -20.04 -27.88 -1.22
C VAL A 195 -20.46 -28.59 0.06
N LEU A 196 -20.56 -27.84 1.14
CA LEU A 196 -20.87 -28.34 2.46
C LEU A 196 -22.27 -27.88 2.88
N GLY A 197 -22.92 -28.67 3.73
CA GLY A 197 -24.18 -28.36 4.37
C GLY A 197 -24.01 -27.39 5.54
N LYS A 198 -25.09 -27.22 6.30
CA LYS A 198 -25.23 -26.14 7.30
C LYS A 198 -24.26 -26.25 8.48
N GLU A 199 -23.78 -27.46 8.78
CA GLU A 199 -22.92 -27.79 9.91
C GLU A 199 -21.53 -28.25 9.44
N GLY A 200 -21.21 -28.09 8.15
CA GLY A 200 -19.94 -28.49 7.56
C GLY A 200 -19.89 -29.94 7.05
N GLU A 201 -21.03 -30.63 7.00
CA GLU A 201 -21.14 -31.95 6.36
C GLU A 201 -20.95 -31.83 4.85
N GLN A 202 -20.22 -32.75 4.19
CA GLN A 202 -20.10 -32.71 2.73
C GLN A 202 -21.45 -33.04 2.09
N ALA A 203 -21.93 -32.17 1.19
CA ALA A 203 -23.15 -32.41 0.42
C ALA A 203 -22.83 -32.94 -0.99
N ALA A 204 -21.81 -32.36 -1.62
CA ALA A 204 -21.29 -32.82 -2.89
C ALA A 204 -19.81 -32.47 -3.05
N ALA A 205 -19.05 -33.29 -3.79
CA ALA A 205 -17.67 -33.02 -4.12
C ALA A 205 -17.34 -33.42 -5.56
N LEU A 206 -16.63 -32.55 -6.28
CA LEU A 206 -15.90 -32.89 -7.49
C LEU A 206 -14.45 -33.19 -7.08
N THR A 207 -13.97 -34.39 -7.35
CA THR A 207 -12.63 -34.88 -6.98
C THR A 207 -11.98 -35.58 -8.16
N SER A 208 -10.70 -35.92 -8.06
CA SER A 208 -10.02 -36.81 -9.01
C SER A 208 -9.34 -37.99 -8.32
N ASN A 209 -9.01 -39.01 -9.11
CA ASN A 209 -8.05 -40.07 -8.79
C ASN A 209 -7.31 -40.49 -10.06
N GLU A 210 -6.50 -41.55 -9.99
CA GLU A 210 -5.74 -42.11 -11.13
C GLU A 210 -6.62 -42.47 -12.35
N LYS A 211 -7.93 -42.68 -12.16
CA LYS A 211 -8.87 -43.05 -13.23
C LYS A 211 -9.62 -41.86 -13.83
N GLY A 212 -9.41 -40.64 -13.31
CA GLY A 212 -10.04 -39.41 -13.79
C GLY A 212 -10.85 -38.68 -12.73
N GLY A 213 -11.66 -37.72 -13.19
CA GLY A 213 -12.54 -36.91 -12.34
C GLY A 213 -13.82 -37.65 -11.93
N MET A 214 -14.30 -37.41 -10.71
CA MET A 214 -15.54 -37.95 -10.16
C MET A 214 -16.33 -36.85 -9.44
N LEU A 215 -17.65 -36.81 -9.64
CA LEU A 215 -18.61 -36.04 -8.86
C LEU A 215 -19.36 -36.99 -7.92
N VAL A 216 -19.29 -36.72 -6.62
CA VAL A 216 -19.92 -37.52 -5.57
C VAL A 216 -20.97 -36.67 -4.84
N PHE A 217 -22.17 -37.22 -4.65
CA PHE A 217 -23.20 -36.67 -3.76
C PHE A 217 -23.27 -37.50 -2.51
N PHE A 218 -23.37 -36.85 -1.36
CA PHE A 218 -23.39 -37.51 -0.05
C PHE A 218 -24.77 -37.39 0.60
N ASP A 219 -25.10 -38.32 1.48
CA ASP A 219 -26.25 -38.22 2.38
C ASP A 219 -25.91 -37.41 3.64
N PRO A 220 -26.88 -37.12 4.54
CA PRO A 220 -26.62 -36.37 5.77
C PRO A 220 -25.67 -37.04 6.77
N LYS A 221 -25.33 -38.32 6.59
CA LYS A 221 -24.33 -39.03 7.40
C LYS A 221 -22.93 -38.96 6.78
N GLY A 222 -22.79 -38.37 5.60
CA GLY A 222 -21.55 -38.31 4.84
C GLY A 222 -21.30 -39.55 3.98
N GLU A 223 -22.30 -40.40 3.75
CA GLU A 223 -22.15 -41.59 2.91
C GLU A 223 -22.41 -41.25 1.43
N PRO A 224 -21.57 -41.70 0.47
CA PRO A 224 -21.81 -41.50 -0.95
C PRO A 224 -23.15 -42.11 -1.40
N LYS A 225 -24.05 -41.27 -1.93
CA LYS A 225 -25.36 -41.65 -2.46
C LYS A 225 -25.36 -41.78 -3.98
N ALA A 226 -24.50 -41.04 -4.68
CA ALA A 226 -24.32 -41.13 -6.14
C ALA A 226 -22.91 -40.69 -6.55
N THR A 227 -22.35 -41.34 -7.57
CA THR A 227 -21.02 -41.02 -8.15
C THR A 227 -21.12 -40.97 -9.68
N LEU A 228 -20.44 -39.99 -10.31
CA LEU A 228 -20.38 -39.79 -11.75
C LEU A 228 -18.94 -39.48 -12.21
N PRO A 229 -18.43 -40.01 -13.34
CA PRO A 229 -19.02 -41.11 -14.08
C PRO A 229 -19.07 -42.39 -13.22
N LYS A 230 -19.95 -43.32 -13.57
CA LYS A 230 -20.05 -44.62 -12.89
C LYS A 230 -18.86 -45.51 -13.21
#